data_AF-A0A0P1ERS6-F1
#
_entry.id   AF-A0A0P1ERS6-F1
#
_cell.length_a   1.000
_cell.length_b   1.000
_cell.length_c   1.000
_cell.angle_alpha   90.00
_cell.angle_beta   90.00
_cell.angle_gamma   90.00
#
_symmetry.space_group_name_H-M   'P 1'
#
loop_
_entity.id
_entity.type
_entity.pdbx_description
1 polymer ?
#
loop_
_entity_poly.entity_id
_entity_poly.type
_entity_poly.pdbx_seq_one_letter_code
_entity_poly.pdbx_strand_id
1 'polypeptide(L)'
;MTRAMRSSLLCVLALVPVIAHADCLPPETPALSCTLSNGGQLALCWTPQQARLAYDKAPGGPAEVVVPLGDVTGLTSSDWASSTLISVGGSYEVYLSGQIAGLNLIWDGGGSTSYTCATGSVNGSLAELNEAAIYAPSSKED
;
A
#
# COMPACT_ATOMS: atom_id res chain seq x y z
N MET A 1 50.40 30.53 27.91
CA MET A 1 49.83 29.37 27.19
C MET A 1 48.32 29.49 27.21
N THR A 2 47.76 30.00 26.11
CA THR A 2 46.35 30.43 26.00
C THR A 2 45.50 29.26 25.51
N ARG A 3 44.43 28.94 26.25
CA ARG A 3 43.47 27.85 26.00
C ARG A 3 42.61 28.19 24.76
N ALA A 4 42.67 27.37 23.71
CA ALA A 4 41.74 27.48 22.59
C ALA A 4 40.47 26.65 22.85
N MET A 5 39.31 27.31 22.78
CA MET A 5 37.97 26.73 22.92
C MET A 5 37.68 25.74 21.79
N ARG A 6 37.25 24.53 22.16
CA ARG A 6 36.66 23.54 21.25
C ARG A 6 35.32 24.07 20.75
N SER A 7 35.28 24.48 19.49
CA SER A 7 34.02 24.79 18.78
C SER A 7 33.39 23.46 18.34
N SER A 8 32.49 22.93 19.16
CA SER A 8 31.64 21.80 18.76
C SER A 8 30.52 22.33 17.87
N LEU A 9 30.65 22.15 16.55
CA LEU A 9 29.54 22.31 15.62
C LEU A 9 28.50 21.21 15.90
N LEU A 10 27.40 21.60 16.54
CA LEU A 10 26.17 20.83 16.59
C LEU A 10 25.55 20.83 15.19
N CYS A 11 25.72 19.73 14.46
CA CYS A 11 25.00 19.47 13.23
C CYS A 11 23.54 19.17 13.60
N VAL A 12 22.65 20.14 13.44
CA VAL A 12 21.21 19.95 13.58
C VAL A 12 20.75 19.12 12.38
N LEU A 13 20.50 17.83 12.61
CA LEU A 13 19.80 16.97 11.65
C LEU A 13 18.38 17.51 11.47
N ALA A 14 18.16 18.26 10.41
CA ALA A 14 16.83 18.59 9.94
C ALA A 14 16.18 17.28 9.47
N LEU A 15 15.16 16.82 10.20
CA LEU A 15 14.24 15.77 9.76
C LEU A 15 13.52 16.29 8.51
N VAL A 16 14.05 15.96 7.34
CA VAL A 16 13.29 16.09 6.10
C VAL A 16 12.10 15.14 6.22
N PRO A 17 10.85 15.60 6.07
CA PRO A 17 9.72 14.69 6.03
C PRO A 17 9.94 13.76 4.84
N VAL A 18 10.23 12.49 5.15
CA VAL A 18 10.23 11.44 4.14
C VAL A 18 8.80 11.39 3.65
N ILE A 19 8.54 11.93 2.46
CA ILE A 19 7.28 11.71 1.76
C ILE A 19 7.21 10.21 1.56
N ALA A 20 6.39 9.53 2.35
CA ALA A 20 6.29 8.09 2.30
C ALA A 20 5.61 7.74 0.97
N HIS A 21 6.30 6.98 0.11
CA HIS A 21 5.81 6.65 -1.23
C HIS A 21 4.45 5.92 -1.22
N ALA A 22 4.10 5.31 -0.08
CA ALA A 22 2.85 4.60 0.13
C ALA A 22 1.82 5.40 0.93
N ASP A 23 1.92 6.72 1.05
CA ASP A 23 0.81 7.49 1.63
C ASP A 23 -0.32 7.69 0.60
N CYS A 24 -1.57 7.75 1.08
CA CYS A 24 -2.70 8.16 0.25
C CYS A 24 -2.57 9.65 -0.12
N LEU A 25 -2.77 9.96 -1.39
CA LEU A 25 -2.70 11.31 -1.92
C LEU A 25 -4.07 11.97 -1.77
N PRO A 26 -4.20 13.26 -1.40
CA PRO A 26 -5.49 13.94 -1.52
C PRO A 26 -5.97 13.92 -2.97
N PRO A 27 -7.22 13.53 -3.29
CA PRO A 27 -8.38 13.30 -2.41
C PRO A 27 -8.71 11.82 -2.10
N GLU A 28 -7.74 10.92 -2.17
CA GLU A 28 -7.93 9.48 -1.93
C GLU A 28 -8.40 9.16 -0.51
N THR A 29 -9.23 8.12 -0.42
CA THR A 29 -9.65 7.48 0.82
C THR A 29 -8.74 6.29 1.11
N PRO A 30 -8.18 6.16 2.32
CA PRO A 30 -7.37 4.99 2.69
C PRO A 30 -8.25 3.75 2.87
N ALA A 31 -7.90 2.62 2.24
CA ALA A 31 -8.56 1.33 2.44
C ALA A 31 -7.77 0.43 3.39
N LEU A 32 -6.46 0.34 3.19
CA LEU A 32 -5.54 -0.37 4.07
C LEU A 32 -4.13 0.22 3.95
N SER A 33 -3.41 0.35 5.05
CA SER A 33 -1.98 0.64 5.04
C SER A 33 -1.24 -0.12 6.13
N CYS A 34 0.05 -0.38 5.91
CA CYS A 34 0.92 -0.99 6.90
C CYS A 34 2.41 -0.75 6.62
N THR A 35 3.23 -0.97 7.63
CA THR A 35 4.68 -1.14 7.44
C THR A 35 4.93 -2.57 7.02
N LEU A 36 5.68 -2.79 5.94
CA LEU A 36 6.09 -4.12 5.52
C LEU A 36 7.22 -4.65 6.41
N SER A 37 7.29 -5.96 6.59
CA SER A 37 8.30 -6.62 7.44
C SER A 37 9.74 -6.40 6.97
N ASN A 38 9.94 -5.96 5.72
CA ASN A 38 11.24 -5.57 5.15
C ASN A 38 11.62 -4.10 5.43
N GLY A 39 10.80 -3.36 6.20
CA GLY A 39 11.00 -1.95 6.52
C GLY A 39 10.40 -0.96 5.51
N GLY A 40 9.82 -1.46 4.42
CA GLY A 40 9.06 -0.66 3.45
C GLY A 40 7.65 -0.33 3.93
N GLN A 41 6.86 0.30 3.08
CA GLN A 41 5.45 0.56 3.31
C GLN A 41 4.56 -0.06 2.24
N LEU A 42 3.29 -0.22 2.59
CA LEU A 42 2.21 -0.58 1.69
C LEU A 42 0.99 0.26 2.01
N ALA A 43 0.32 0.77 0.98
CA ALA A 43 -1.04 1.28 1.10
C ALA A 43 -1.88 1.02 -0.14
N LEU A 44 -3.14 0.73 0.12
CA LEU A 44 -4.21 0.72 -0.84
C LEU A 44 -5.14 1.89 -0.53
N CYS A 45 -5.29 2.76 -1.52
CA CYS A 45 -6.08 3.98 -1.47
C CYS A 45 -7.05 3.99 -2.64
N TRP A 46 -8.14 4.75 -2.57
CA TRP A 46 -9.13 4.78 -3.64
C TRP A 46 -9.85 6.13 -3.75
N THR A 47 -10.37 6.40 -4.94
CA THR A 47 -11.37 7.44 -5.22
C THR A 47 -12.59 6.78 -5.86
N PRO A 48 -13.71 7.49 -6.07
CA PRO A 48 -14.85 6.92 -6.79
C PRO A 48 -14.54 6.44 -8.23
N GLN A 49 -13.36 6.77 -8.79
CA GLN A 49 -12.96 6.39 -10.14
C GLN A 49 -11.94 5.26 -10.16
N GLN A 50 -11.03 5.19 -9.18
CA GLN A 50 -9.86 4.31 -9.25
C GLN A 50 -9.40 3.82 -7.88
N ALA A 51 -8.75 2.66 -7.86
CA ALA A 51 -7.96 2.18 -6.74
C ALA A 51 -6.47 2.28 -7.07
N ARG A 52 -5.68 2.72 -6.11
CA ARG A 52 -4.22 2.85 -6.20
C ARG A 52 -3.55 2.06 -5.09
N LEU A 53 -2.73 1.09 -5.47
CA LEU A 53 -1.86 0.34 -4.59
C LEU A 53 -0.43 0.85 -4.75
N ALA A 54 0.18 1.33 -3.65
CA ALA A 54 1.59 1.69 -3.60
C ALA A 54 2.32 0.86 -2.54
N TYR A 55 3.51 0.35 -2.87
CA TYR A 55 4.30 -0.47 -1.95
C TYR A 55 5.79 -0.48 -2.28
N ASP A 56 6.62 -0.68 -1.27
CA ASP A 56 8.07 -0.74 -1.41
C ASP A 56 8.57 -2.19 -1.61
N LYS A 57 9.09 -2.48 -2.81
CA LYS A 57 9.64 -3.81 -3.14
C LYS A 57 11.01 -4.02 -2.48
N ALA A 58 11.27 -5.22 -1.98
CA ALA A 58 12.63 -5.69 -1.68
C ALA A 58 12.86 -7.14 -2.19
N PRO A 59 13.89 -7.40 -3.02
CA PRO A 59 14.75 -6.41 -3.68
C PRO A 59 13.95 -5.54 -4.67
N GLY A 60 14.34 -4.27 -4.84
CA GLY A 60 13.67 -3.34 -5.75
C GLY A 60 13.53 -1.92 -5.18
N GLY A 61 12.72 -1.10 -5.85
CA GLY A 61 12.30 0.23 -5.41
C GLY A 61 10.79 0.30 -5.21
N PRO A 62 10.25 1.50 -4.91
CA PRO A 62 8.82 1.72 -4.78
C PRO A 62 8.06 1.34 -6.06
N ALA A 63 6.82 0.94 -5.87
CA ALA A 63 5.95 0.44 -6.91
C ALA A 63 4.56 1.02 -6.75
N GLU A 64 3.88 1.20 -7.87
CA GLU A 64 2.51 1.67 -7.88
C GLU A 64 1.71 0.93 -8.95
N VAL A 65 0.45 0.66 -8.63
CA VAL A 65 -0.54 0.10 -9.54
C VAL A 65 -1.82 0.92 -9.38
N VAL A 66 -2.35 1.41 -10.48
CA VAL A 66 -3.64 2.12 -10.52
C VAL A 66 -4.57 1.34 -11.45
N VAL A 67 -5.78 1.06 -10.99
CA VAL A 67 -6.83 0.41 -11.78
C VAL A 67 -8.16 1.16 -11.59
N PRO A 68 -9.08 1.14 -12.57
CA PRO A 68 -10.45 1.59 -12.37
C PRO A 68 -11.09 0.91 -11.16
N LEU A 69 -11.89 1.65 -10.39
CA LEU A 69 -12.47 1.12 -9.15
C LEU A 69 -13.36 -0.10 -9.42
N GLY A 70 -14.12 -0.10 -10.52
CA GLY A 70 -14.97 -1.23 -10.93
C GLY A 70 -14.20 -2.46 -11.43
N ASP A 71 -12.87 -2.36 -11.59
CA ASP A 71 -12.02 -3.50 -11.92
C ASP A 71 -11.43 -4.18 -10.67
N VAL A 72 -11.71 -3.65 -9.48
CA VAL A 72 -11.30 -4.27 -8.22
C VAL A 72 -12.28 -5.39 -7.87
N THR A 73 -11.75 -6.59 -7.64
CA THR A 73 -12.54 -7.71 -7.11
C THR A 73 -12.37 -7.77 -5.59
N GLY A 74 -13.42 -7.39 -4.87
CA GLY A 74 -13.45 -7.39 -3.41
C GLY A 74 -14.13 -8.63 -2.82
N LEU A 75 -13.56 -9.20 -1.77
CA LEU A 75 -14.18 -10.23 -0.94
C LEU A 75 -14.13 -9.78 0.52
N THR A 76 -15.26 -9.81 1.22
CA THR A 76 -15.35 -9.38 2.62
C THR A 76 -16.15 -10.40 3.43
N SER A 77 -15.63 -10.76 4.60
CA SER A 77 -16.25 -11.61 5.61
C SER A 77 -16.08 -10.96 6.99
N SER A 78 -16.63 -11.59 8.04
CA SER A 78 -16.56 -11.08 9.42
C SER A 78 -15.15 -10.97 9.99
N ASP A 79 -14.21 -11.79 9.51
CA ASP A 79 -12.87 -11.96 10.08
C ASP A 79 -11.74 -11.87 9.04
N TRP A 80 -12.09 -11.76 7.76
CA TRP A 80 -11.15 -11.61 6.66
C TRP A 80 -11.71 -10.74 5.54
N ALA A 81 -10.82 -10.09 4.80
CA ALA A 81 -11.13 -9.37 3.58
C ALA A 81 -9.97 -9.45 2.59
N SER A 82 -10.26 -9.40 1.30
CA SER A 82 -9.26 -9.18 0.26
C SER A 82 -9.78 -8.23 -0.82
N SER A 83 -8.86 -7.51 -1.45
CA SER A 83 -9.11 -6.64 -2.60
C SER A 83 -8.08 -6.97 -3.67
N THR A 84 -8.54 -7.47 -4.82
CA THR A 84 -7.68 -7.85 -5.93
C THR A 84 -7.74 -6.80 -7.03
N LEU A 85 -6.60 -6.17 -7.31
CA LEU A 85 -6.41 -5.25 -8.44
C LEU A 85 -5.86 -6.06 -9.61
N ILE A 86 -6.58 -6.08 -10.73
CA ILE A 86 -6.14 -6.76 -11.95
C ILE A 86 -5.49 -5.72 -12.87
N SER A 87 -4.23 -5.93 -13.23
CA SER A 87 -3.49 -5.03 -14.12
C SER A 87 -2.82 -5.83 -15.24
N VAL A 88 -2.11 -5.14 -16.13
CA VAL A 88 -1.39 -5.79 -17.23
C VAL A 88 -0.22 -6.59 -16.66
N GLY A 89 -0.20 -7.90 -16.92
CA GLY A 89 0.90 -8.81 -16.55
C GLY A 89 0.72 -9.52 -15.21
N GLY A 90 -0.34 -9.23 -14.46
CA GLY A 90 -0.65 -9.96 -13.23
C GLY A 90 -1.74 -9.31 -12.38
N SER A 91 -1.98 -9.91 -11.21
CA SER A 91 -2.89 -9.42 -10.20
C SER A 91 -2.19 -9.12 -8.88
N TYR A 92 -2.76 -8.18 -8.14
CA TYR A 92 -2.28 -7.69 -6.85
C TYR A 92 -3.40 -7.87 -5.83
N GLU A 93 -3.27 -8.88 -4.98
CA GLU A 93 -4.24 -9.16 -3.91
C GLU A 93 -3.72 -8.56 -2.61
N VAL A 94 -4.40 -7.54 -2.11
CA VAL A 94 -4.23 -7.04 -0.74
C VAL A 94 -5.18 -7.80 0.16
N TYR A 95 -4.67 -8.35 1.27
CA TYR A 95 -5.47 -9.16 2.18
C TYR A 95 -5.35 -8.69 3.62
N LEU A 96 -6.40 -8.96 4.40
CA LEU A 96 -6.48 -8.78 5.84
C LEU A 96 -7.21 -9.98 6.45
N SER A 97 -6.62 -10.59 7.47
CA SER A 97 -7.21 -11.67 8.26
C SER A 97 -6.85 -11.47 9.73
N GLY A 98 -7.80 -11.00 10.54
CA GLY A 98 -7.56 -10.59 11.92
C GLY A 98 -6.56 -9.42 12.04
N GLN A 99 -5.31 -9.73 12.39
CA GLN A 99 -4.20 -8.75 12.50
C GLN A 99 -3.08 -9.01 11.49
N ILE A 100 -3.28 -9.99 10.60
CA ILE A 100 -2.33 -10.35 9.55
C ILE A 100 -2.81 -9.70 8.27
N ALA A 101 -1.96 -8.90 7.64
CA ALA A 101 -2.24 -8.30 6.35
C ALA A 101 -1.01 -8.36 5.45
N GLY A 102 -1.22 -8.12 4.18
CA GLY A 102 -0.15 -8.09 3.21
C GLY A 102 -0.65 -7.97 1.78
N LEU A 103 0.26 -8.27 0.88
CA LEU A 103 0.04 -8.21 -0.56
C LEU A 103 0.65 -9.44 -1.22
N ASN A 104 -0.13 -10.10 -2.08
CA ASN A 104 0.33 -11.13 -3.00
C ASN A 104 0.35 -10.56 -4.43
N LEU A 105 1.50 -10.68 -5.09
CA LEU A 105 1.66 -10.41 -6.52
C LEU A 105 1.60 -11.75 -7.22
N ILE A 106 0.72 -11.88 -8.21
CA ILE A 106 0.52 -13.11 -8.98
C ILE A 106 0.72 -12.76 -10.45
N TRP A 107 1.75 -13.32 -11.08
CA TRP A 107 2.10 -13.00 -12.46
C TRP A 107 1.36 -13.91 -13.45
N ASP A 108 0.92 -13.37 -14.59
CA ASP A 108 0.20 -14.15 -15.62
C ASP A 108 1.04 -15.30 -16.19
N GLY A 109 2.36 -15.13 -16.23
CA GLY A 109 3.33 -16.15 -16.66
C GLY A 109 3.63 -17.23 -15.59
N GLY A 110 2.96 -17.16 -14.44
CA GLY A 110 3.22 -18.01 -13.28
C GLY A 110 4.23 -17.41 -12.31
N GLY A 111 4.17 -17.87 -11.06
CA GLY A 111 4.97 -17.37 -9.95
C GLY A 111 4.25 -16.32 -9.10
N SER A 112 4.66 -16.21 -7.85
CA SER A 112 4.08 -15.27 -6.89
C SER A 112 5.13 -14.69 -5.97
N THR A 113 4.93 -13.43 -5.57
CA THR A 113 5.74 -12.75 -4.54
C THR A 113 4.80 -12.20 -3.48
N SER A 114 5.11 -12.45 -2.21
CA SER A 114 4.29 -11.96 -1.09
C SER A 114 5.06 -10.96 -0.24
N TYR A 115 4.36 -9.91 0.19
CA TYR A 115 4.85 -8.90 1.12
C TYR A 115 3.93 -8.89 2.34
N THR A 116 4.48 -9.15 3.53
CA THR A 116 3.71 -9.24 4.77
C THR A 116 3.90 -7.99 5.61
N CYS A 117 2.79 -7.44 6.11
CA CYS A 117 2.82 -6.36 7.09
C CYS A 117 3.49 -6.78 8.39
N ALA A 118 4.22 -5.87 9.01
CA ALA A 118 4.74 -6.03 10.36
C ALA A 118 3.57 -6.05 11.36
N THR A 119 3.67 -6.90 12.38
CA THR A 119 2.64 -7.04 13.43
C THR A 119 2.32 -5.69 14.07
N GLY A 120 1.03 -5.37 14.18
CA GLY A 120 0.55 -4.14 14.83
C GLY A 120 0.71 -2.86 14.01
N SER A 121 1.15 -2.94 12.75
CA SER A 121 1.25 -1.78 11.85
C SER A 121 0.04 -1.61 10.93
N VAL A 122 -0.86 -2.59 10.90
CA VAL A 122 -2.01 -2.62 9.99
C VAL A 122 -3.05 -1.59 10.41
N ASN A 123 -3.50 -0.79 9.46
CA ASN A 123 -4.59 0.17 9.61
C ASN A 123 -5.57 0.02 8.44
N GLY A 124 -6.88 0.12 8.70
CA GLY A 124 -7.95 -0.08 7.72
C GLY A 124 -8.54 -1.50 7.70
N SER A 125 -9.52 -1.73 6.82
CA SER A 125 -10.34 -2.95 6.81
C SER A 125 -10.66 -3.53 5.42
N LEU A 126 -10.31 -2.83 4.33
CA LEU A 126 -10.69 -3.13 2.94
C LEU A 126 -12.21 -3.11 2.64
N ALA A 127 -13.08 -3.19 3.64
CA ALA A 127 -14.52 -3.37 3.46
C ALA A 127 -15.17 -2.25 2.65
N GLU A 128 -14.87 -0.99 2.95
CA GLU A 128 -15.46 0.17 2.26
C GLU A 128 -15.06 0.23 0.79
N LEU A 129 -13.80 -0.07 0.48
CA LEU A 129 -13.31 -0.15 -0.89
C LEU A 129 -13.99 -1.30 -1.64
N ASN A 130 -14.09 -2.47 -1.01
CA ASN A 130 -14.76 -3.64 -1.60
C ASN A 130 -16.24 -3.37 -1.89
N GLU A 131 -16.94 -2.69 -0.99
CA GLU A 131 -18.33 -2.27 -1.20
C GLU A 131 -18.44 -1.25 -2.34
N ALA A 132 -17.56 -0.25 -2.37
CA ALA A 132 -17.56 0.77 -3.41
C ALA A 132 -17.28 0.19 -4.80
N ALA A 133 -16.39 -0.79 -4.90
CA ALA A 133 -16.02 -1.45 -6.16
C ALA A 133 -17.20 -2.16 -6.84
N ILE A 134 -18.13 -2.74 -6.07
CA ILE A 134 -19.32 -3.44 -6.61
C ILE A 134 -20.20 -2.52 -7.45
N TYR A 135 -20.25 -1.23 -7.11
CA TYR A 135 -21.14 -0.25 -7.75
C TYR A 135 -20.40 0.67 -8.73
N ALA A 136 -19.10 0.50 -8.90
CA ALA A 136 -18.29 1.31 -9.80
C ALA A 136 -18.31 0.72 -11.23
N PRO A 137 -18.30 1.57 -12.27
CA PRO A 137 -18.26 1.09 -13.65
C PRO A 137 -16.93 0.35 -13.91
N SER A 138 -17.01 -0.81 -14.56
CA SER A 138 -15.83 -1.59 -14.96
C SER A 138 -15.29 -1.12 -16.32
N SER A 139 -14.00 -1.34 -16.59
CA SER A 139 -13.40 -1.01 -17.90
C SER A 139 -13.82 -1.94 -19.04
N LYS A 140 -14.58 -2.99 -18.73
CA LYS A 140 -15.00 -4.02 -19.71
C LYS A 140 -16.43 -3.81 -20.23
N GLU A 141 -17.12 -2.78 -19.76
CA GLU A 141 -18.52 -2.49 -20.12
C GLU A 141 -18.68 -1.38 -21.18
N ASP A 142 -17.59 -0.99 -21.85
CA ASP A 142 -17.60 -0.09 -23.02
C ASP A 142 -17.73 -0.83 -24.37
#